data_AF-A0A956GL09-F1
#
_entry.id   AF-A0A956GL09-F1
#
_cell.length_a   1.000
_cell.length_b   1.000
_cell.length_c   1.000
_cell.angle_alpha   90.00
_cell.angle_beta   90.00
_cell.angle_gamma   90.00
#
_symmetry.space_group_name_H-M   'P 1'
#
loop_
_entity.id
_entity.type
_entity.pdbx_description
1 polymer ?
#
loop_
_entity_poly.entity_id
_entity_poly.type
_entity_poly.pdbx_seq_one_letter_code
_entity_poly.pdbx_strand_id
1 'polypeptide(L)' 'MRPPPAPTPLRSDVAAFVGPTHRGPVGEAVRVEGWRAYQAVFGGLDGASHTPYAVRGYFENGGTTAFVVRVAGGAPA' A
#
# COMPACT_ATOMS: atom_id res chain seq x y z
N MET A 1 -33.42 -27.51 10.35
CA MET A 1 -32.89 -26.38 9.57
C MET A 1 -31.44 -26.16 10.00
N ARG A 2 -30.45 -26.29 9.10
CA ARG A 2 -29.04 -26.04 9.45
C ARG A 2 -28.78 -24.52 9.40
N PRO A 3 -28.15 -23.90 10.41
CA PRO A 3 -27.79 -22.48 10.33
C PRO A 3 -26.80 -22.25 9.17
N PRO A 4 -26.87 -21.08 8.50
CA PRO A 4 -25.96 -20.76 7.41
C PRO A 4 -24.50 -20.78 7.92
N PRO A 5 -23.54 -21.16 7.05
CA PRO A 5 -22.13 -21.14 7.42
C PRO A 5 -21.72 -19.74 7.87
N ALA A 6 -20.87 -19.66 8.89
CA ALA A 6 -20.35 -18.39 9.37
C ALA A 6 -19.53 -17.70 8.26
N PRO A 7 -19.57 -16.36 8.17
CA PRO A 7 -18.74 -15.64 7.21
C PRO A 7 -17.25 -15.87 7.51
N THR A 8 -16.45 -16.03 6.46
CA THR A 8 -14.99 -16.12 6.58
C THR A 8 -14.47 -14.84 7.23
N PRO A 9 -13.57 -14.92 8.22
CA PRO A 9 -12.98 -13.74 8.82
C PRO A 9 -12.32 -12.86 7.74
N LEU A 10 -12.74 -11.61 7.65
CA LEU A 10 -12.11 -10.62 6.79
C LEU A 10 -10.77 -10.22 7.41
N ARG A 11 -9.71 -10.20 6.59
CA ARG A 11 -8.43 -9.62 7.01
C ARG A 11 -8.59 -8.12 7.19
N SER A 12 -8.50 -7.66 8.43
CA SER A 12 -8.48 -6.24 8.79
C SER A 12 -7.07 -5.70 9.00
N ASP A 13 -6.04 -6.51 8.73
CA ASP A 13 -4.62 -6.21 8.94
C ASP A 13 -3.90 -5.64 7.70
N VAL A 14 -4.55 -5.67 6.54
CA VAL A 14 -3.98 -5.21 5.26
C VAL A 14 -4.23 -3.72 5.08
N ALA A 15 -3.17 -2.92 5.22
CA ALA A 15 -3.25 -1.48 5.06
C ALA A 15 -3.25 -1.05 3.58
N ALA A 16 -3.81 0.14 3.30
CA ALA A 16 -3.70 0.81 2.01
C ALA A 16 -3.04 2.18 2.18
N PHE A 17 -2.04 2.48 1.36
CA PHE A 17 -1.34 3.76 1.33
C PHE A 17 -1.60 4.46 -0.01
N VAL A 18 -2.08 5.70 0.05
CA VAL A 18 -2.38 6.51 -1.13
C VAL A 18 -1.56 7.78 -1.06
N GLY A 19 -0.71 8.01 -2.06
CA GLY A 19 0.09 9.23 -2.12
C GLY A 19 1.24 9.18 -3.13
N PRO A 20 2.09 10.22 -3.18
CA PRO A 20 3.17 10.31 -4.16
C PRO A 20 4.25 9.26 -3.92
N THR A 21 4.72 8.61 -4.99
CA THR A 21 5.87 7.72 -4.96
C THR A 21 6.81 8.05 -6.12
N HIS A 22 8.10 7.73 -5.95
CA HIS A 22 9.16 8.03 -6.92
C HIS A 22 8.86 7.46 -8.32
N ARG A 23 8.39 6.22 -8.39
CA ARG A 23 7.96 5.56 -9.64
C ARG A 23 6.75 4.65 -9.39
N GLY A 24 6.30 3.94 -10.43
CA GLY A 24 5.21 2.96 -10.36
C GLY A 24 3.94 3.41 -11.10
N PRO A 25 2.97 2.49 -11.27
CA PRO A 25 1.72 2.77 -11.96
C PRO A 25 0.88 3.78 -11.18
N VAL A 26 0.34 4.78 -11.87
CA VAL A 26 -0.46 5.86 -11.27
C VAL A 26 -1.93 5.45 -11.21
N GLY A 27 -2.58 5.66 -10.06
CA GLY A 27 -4.00 5.36 -9.88
C GLY A 27 -4.36 3.87 -9.79
N GLU A 28 -3.37 2.99 -9.87
CA GLU A 28 -3.55 1.54 -9.73
C GLU A 28 -3.18 1.08 -8.31
N ALA A 29 -4.04 0.24 -7.72
CA ALA A 29 -3.78 -0.39 -6.43
C ALA A 29 -2.87 -1.61 -6.61
N VAL A 30 -1.60 -1.47 -6.25
CA VAL A 30 -0.64 -2.57 -6.32
C VAL A 30 -0.47 -3.21 -4.95
N ARG A 31 -0.65 -4.53 -4.88
CA ARG A 31 -0.36 -5.32 -3.68
C ARG A 31 1.14 -5.54 -3.54
N VAL A 32 1.69 -5.26 -2.37
CA VAL A 32 3.11 -5.47 -2.03
C VAL A 32 3.24 -6.24 -0.72
N GLU A 33 4.20 -7.16 -0.69
CA GLU A 33 4.53 -7.99 0.47
C GLU A 33 5.90 -7.58 1.01
N GLY A 34 5.90 -6.69 2.00
CA GLY A 34 7.10 -6.16 2.61
C GLY A 34 7.76 -5.00 1.84
N TRP A 35 8.73 -4.38 2.50
CA TRP A 35 9.44 -3.19 1.99
C TRP A 35 10.20 -3.44 0.68
N ARG A 36 10.80 -4.62 0.50
CA ARG A 36 11.54 -4.95 -0.73
C ARG A 36 10.64 -5.01 -1.96
N ALA A 37 9.42 -5.53 -1.81
CA ALA A 37 8.42 -5.56 -2.88
C ALA A 37 7.95 -4.14 -3.23
N TYR A 38 7.73 -3.30 -2.22
CA TYR A 38 7.47 -1.87 -2.44
C TYR A 38 8.58 -1.21 -3.24
N GLN A 39 9.85 -1.40 -2.86
CA GLN A 39 10.99 -0.78 -3.56
C GLN A 39 11.10 -1.22 -5.03
N ALA A 40 10.81 -2.49 -5.31
CA ALA A 40 10.82 -3.02 -6.67
C ALA A 40 9.82 -2.28 -7.58
N VAL A 41 8.62 -1.96 -7.08
CA VAL A 41 7.57 -1.31 -7.87
C VAL A 41 7.67 0.21 -7.82
N PHE A 42 7.75 0.78 -6.61
CA PHE A 42 7.54 2.21 -6.36
C PHE A 42 8.84 3.00 -6.11
N GLY A 43 9.97 2.32 -5.95
CA GLY A 43 11.26 2.92 -5.67
C GLY A 43 11.53 3.08 -4.17
N GLY A 44 12.60 3.81 -3.84
CA GLY A 44 13.06 3.98 -2.47
C GLY A 44 12.33 5.06 -1.68
N LEU A 45 12.98 5.50 -0.61
CA LEU A 45 12.61 6.73 0.09
C LEU A 45 12.82 7.92 -0.83
N ASP A 46 11.93 8.91 -0.69
CA ASP A 46 11.94 10.14 -1.48
C ASP A 46 11.66 11.30 -0.52
N GLY A 47 12.58 12.26 -0.42
CA GLY A 47 12.45 13.42 0.45
C GLY A 47 11.27 14.33 0.09
N ALA A 48 10.71 14.19 -1.11
CA ALA A 48 9.53 14.94 -1.55
C ALA A 48 8.19 14.30 -1.13
N SER A 49 8.20 13.09 -0.56
CA SER A 49 6.97 12.38 -0.18
C SER A 49 7.05 11.65 1.15
N HIS A 50 5.99 11.78 1.97
CA HIS A 50 5.84 11.04 3.23
C HIS A 50 5.37 9.59 3.02
N THR A 51 4.78 9.27 1.87
CA THR A 51 4.24 7.94 1.56
C THR A 51 5.28 6.81 1.68
N PRO A 52 6.48 6.89 1.08
CA PRO A 52 7.49 5.83 1.23
C PRO A 52 7.94 5.63 2.67
N TYR A 53 7.98 6.68 3.50
CA TYR A 53 8.33 6.57 4.92
C TYR A 53 7.22 5.88 5.72
N ALA A 54 5.96 6.20 5.48
CA ALA A 54 4.82 5.56 6.13
C ALA A 54 4.73 4.06 5.79
N VAL A 55 4.93 3.70 4.52
CA VAL A 55 4.94 2.30 4.07
C VAL A 55 6.09 1.54 4.72
N ARG A 56 7.28 2.12 4.78
CA ARG A 56 8.43 1.52 5.47
C ARG A 56 8.12 1.27 6.95
N GLY A 57 7.62 2.29 7.66
CA GLY A 57 7.26 2.18 9.07
C GLY A 57 6.18 1.13 9.33
N TYR A 58 5.20 0.98 8.45
CA TYR A 58 4.19 -0.09 8.56
C TYR A 58 4.83 -1.49 8.53
N PHE A 59 5.75 -1.74 7.59
CA PHE A 59 6.45 -3.03 7.51
C PHE A 59 7.43 -3.23 8.66
N GLU A 60 8.11 -2.18 9.14
CA GLU A 60 8.98 -2.25 10.32
C GLU A 60 8.19 -2.53 11.61
N ASN A 61 6.92 -2.09 11.68
CA ASN A 61 6.00 -2.35 12.80
C ASN A 61 5.24 -3.68 12.69
N GLY A 62 5.69 -4.61 11.82
CA GLY A 62 5.13 -5.95 11.71
C GLY A 62 3.96 -6.10 10.72
N GLY A 63 3.65 -5.06 9.95
CA GLY A 63 2.82 -5.20 8.76
C GLY A 63 3.44 -6.20 7.77
N THR A 64 2.61 -6.96 7.06
CA THR A 64 3.10 -8.01 6.15
C THR A 64 2.66 -7.80 4.70
N THR A 65 1.47 -7.22 4.50
CA THR A 65 0.89 -6.96 3.19
C THR A 65 0.30 -5.56 3.19
N ALA A 66 0.56 -4.79 2.13
CA ALA A 66 -0.12 -3.52 1.90
C ALA A 66 -0.55 -3.37 0.45
N PHE A 67 -1.54 -2.53 0.22
CA PHE A 67 -1.80 -1.95 -1.09
C PHE A 67 -1.20 -0.55 -1.15
N VAL A 68 -0.63 -0.20 -2.29
CA VAL A 68 -0.12 1.15 -2.55
C VAL A 68 -0.72 1.68 -3.85
N VAL A 69 -1.26 2.89 -3.78
CA VAL A 69 -1.76 3.64 -4.94
C VAL A 69 -0.90 4.89 -5.08
N ARG A 70 -0.14 4.95 -6.18
CA ARG A 70 0.64 6.15 -6.50
C ARG A 70 -0.27 7.25 -7.01
N VAL A 71 -0.14 8.43 -6.41
CA VAL A 71 -0.74 9.67 -6.89
C VAL A 71 0.34 10.48 -7.61
N ALA A 72 0.15 10.75 -8.90
CA ALA A 72 0.93 11.76 -9.62
C ALA A 72 0.11 13.05 -9.68
N GLY A 73 0.72 14.19 -9.39
CA GLY A 73 0.02 15.47 -9.35
C GLY A 73 -0.66 15.76 -10.69
N GLY A 74 -2.00 15.75 -10.68
CA GLY A 74 -2.78 16.51 -11.63
C GLY A 74 -2.92 17.91 -11.04
N ALA A 75 -2.34 18.92 -11.69
CA ALA A 75 -2.89 20.25 -11.52
C ALA A 75 -4.35 20.18 -12.00
N PRO A 76 -5.35 20.63 -11.22
CA PRO A 76 -6.67 20.85 -11.79
C PRO A 76 -6.50 21.85 -12.95
N ALA A 77 -7.07 21.52 -14.11
CA ALA A 77 -7.20 22.44 -15.22
C ALA A 77 -8.04 23.65 -14.83
#